data_AF-A0AA40GJQ2-F1
#
_entry.id   AF-A0AA40GJQ2-F1
#
_cell.length_a   1.000
_cell.length_b   1.000
_cell.length_c   1.000
_cell.angle_alpha   90.00
_cell.angle_beta   90.00
_cell.angle_gamma   90.00
#
_symmetry.space_group_name_H-M   'P 1'
#
loop_
_entity.id
_entity.type
_entity.pdbx_description
1 polymer ?
#
loop_
_entity_poly.entity_id
_entity_poly.type
_entity_poly.pdbx_seq_one_letter_code
_entity_poly.pdbx_strand_id
1 'polypeptide(L)'
;RVNGCYEALSGGSTSEGFEDFTGGVTEWYDLRKPPGDLYQIILKALERGSLLGCSIDITSAFDMEAVTFKKLVKGHAYSVTGAKQINYRGQSLGLIRMRNPWGEVEWTGPWSDSSSEWNAVEPALRQQLMVKMEDGEFWMSFRDFLREFTRLEICNLTPDALQSRKFRKWNTRLYDGTWRRGSTAGGCRNYPATFWINPQFKIQLEEVDDDGDEGGWREPGCSFLLALMQKHRRRERRYGKDMETIGFAVYEVTAASPAHAGKSGVHLKRDFFLANASRARSEQFINLREVSTRFRLPPGEYIVVPSTFEPNKEGDFVLRVFSEKKAGTEEMDDKIQATLPDEKVLSESQIDDNFKQLFKRRGG
;
A
#
# COMPACT_ATOMS: atom_id res chain seq x y z
N ARG A 1 -14.04 23.12 -4.46
CA ARG A 1 -13.10 24.26 -4.29
C ARG A 1 -11.64 23.84 -4.51
N VAL A 2 -11.14 22.76 -3.87
CA VAL A 2 -9.77 22.24 -4.11
C VAL A 2 -9.60 21.61 -5.50
N ASN A 3 -10.63 20.92 -6.01
CA ASN A 3 -10.63 20.29 -7.34
C ASN A 3 -11.21 21.19 -8.47
N GLY A 4 -11.30 22.51 -8.26
CA GLY A 4 -11.80 23.45 -9.27
C GLY A 4 -13.34 23.53 -9.36
N CYS A 5 -14.02 22.47 -9.82
CA CYS A 5 -15.47 22.42 -10.00
C CYS A 5 -16.09 21.12 -9.46
N TYR A 6 -17.43 21.05 -9.37
CA TYR A 6 -18.15 19.83 -8.93
C TYR A 6 -18.13 18.73 -9.99
N GLU A 7 -18.13 19.08 -11.28
CA GLU A 7 -18.03 18.13 -12.39
C GLU A 7 -16.70 17.36 -12.39
N ALA A 8 -15.62 17.97 -11.89
CA ALA A 8 -14.32 17.31 -11.70
C ALA A 8 -14.33 16.23 -10.59
N LEU A 9 -15.43 16.06 -9.86
CA LEU A 9 -15.64 14.97 -8.90
C LEU A 9 -16.44 13.81 -9.53
N SER A 10 -17.05 14.01 -10.69
CA SER A 10 -17.78 12.96 -11.41
C SER A 10 -16.80 11.93 -11.96
N GLY A 11 -16.93 10.67 -11.52
CA GLY A 11 -16.03 9.57 -11.91
C GLY A 11 -14.78 9.40 -11.03
N GLY A 12 -14.67 10.08 -9.88
CA GLY A 12 -13.64 9.78 -8.89
C GLY A 12 -13.89 8.45 -8.18
N SER A 13 -12.83 7.72 -7.85
CA SER A 13 -12.93 6.49 -7.04
C SER A 13 -13.11 6.85 -5.55
N THR A 14 -13.90 6.05 -4.81
CA THR A 14 -14.02 6.16 -3.35
C THR A 14 -12.64 6.12 -2.67
N SER A 15 -11.70 5.38 -3.24
CA SER A 15 -10.29 5.31 -2.80
C SER A 15 -9.58 6.68 -2.88
N GLU A 16 -9.76 7.45 -3.95
CA GLU A 16 -9.18 8.80 -4.04
C GLU A 16 -9.77 9.74 -2.98
N GLY A 17 -11.07 9.63 -2.73
CA GLY A 17 -11.75 10.38 -1.69
C GLY A 17 -11.24 10.02 -0.29
N PHE A 18 -11.05 8.73 0.00
CA PHE A 18 -10.48 8.28 1.26
C PHE A 18 -9.09 8.85 1.50
N GLU A 19 -8.20 8.79 0.51
CA GLU A 19 -6.85 9.36 0.63
C GLU A 19 -6.89 10.87 0.87
N ASP A 20 -7.72 11.59 0.11
CA ASP A 20 -7.80 13.05 0.18
C ASP A 20 -8.37 13.53 1.54
N PHE A 21 -9.28 12.76 2.15
CA PHE A 21 -9.90 13.13 3.42
C PHE A 21 -9.18 12.62 4.66
N THR A 22 -8.41 11.53 4.54
CA THR A 22 -7.83 10.86 5.70
C THR A 22 -6.31 10.86 5.73
N GLY A 23 -5.65 11.10 4.59
CA GLY A 23 -4.21 10.90 4.43
C GLY A 23 -3.77 9.43 4.55
N GLY A 24 -4.72 8.49 4.60
CA GLY A 24 -4.47 7.06 4.68
C GLY A 24 -3.91 6.46 3.38
N VAL A 25 -3.70 5.15 3.40
CA VAL A 25 -3.37 4.35 2.21
C VAL A 25 -4.56 3.48 1.88
N THR A 26 -4.95 3.46 0.62
CA THR A 26 -6.04 2.61 0.15
C THR A 26 -5.50 1.29 -0.42
N GLU A 27 -6.25 0.22 -0.24
CA GLU A 27 -6.08 -1.06 -0.93
C GLU A 27 -7.46 -1.55 -1.36
N TRP A 28 -7.54 -2.34 -2.42
CA TRP A 28 -8.82 -2.86 -2.92
C TRP A 28 -8.72 -4.34 -3.26
N TYR A 29 -9.87 -5.02 -3.21
CA TYR A 29 -10.00 -6.44 -3.45
C TYR A 29 -11.17 -6.71 -4.41
N ASP A 30 -10.92 -7.54 -5.42
CA ASP A 30 -11.97 -8.14 -6.25
C ASP A 30 -12.60 -9.30 -5.47
N LEU A 31 -13.85 -9.13 -5.06
CA LEU A 31 -14.59 -10.12 -4.27
C LEU A 31 -15.00 -11.37 -5.06
N ARG A 32 -14.86 -11.34 -6.39
CA ARG A 32 -15.01 -12.53 -7.25
C ARG A 32 -13.78 -13.43 -7.22
N LYS A 33 -12.62 -12.86 -6.83
CA LYS A 33 -11.34 -13.57 -6.68
C LYS A 33 -10.65 -13.15 -5.37
N PRO A 34 -11.31 -13.34 -4.22
CA PRO A 34 -10.78 -12.86 -2.95
C PRO A 34 -9.58 -13.73 -2.53
N PRO A 35 -8.59 -13.16 -1.82
CA PRO A 35 -7.58 -13.96 -1.17
C PRO A 35 -8.21 -14.82 -0.07
N GLY A 36 -7.65 -16.00 0.20
CA GLY A 36 -8.23 -16.97 1.15
C GLY A 36 -8.33 -16.45 2.59
N ASP A 37 -7.54 -15.43 2.94
CA ASP A 37 -7.49 -14.75 4.23
C ASP A 37 -8.25 -13.42 4.27
N LEU A 38 -9.07 -13.10 3.26
CA LEU A 38 -9.75 -11.80 3.18
C LEU A 38 -10.57 -11.46 4.43
N TYR A 39 -11.23 -12.45 5.05
CA TYR A 39 -12.00 -12.22 6.27
C TYR A 39 -11.12 -11.75 7.43
N GLN A 40 -9.92 -12.32 7.56
CA GLN A 40 -8.95 -11.92 8.58
C GLN A 40 -8.38 -10.52 8.28
N ILE A 41 -8.17 -10.18 7.00
CA ILE A 41 -7.79 -8.83 6.59
C ILE A 41 -8.85 -7.82 7.03
N ILE A 42 -10.14 -8.11 6.81
CA ILE A 42 -11.27 -7.25 7.23
C ILE A 42 -11.29 -7.08 8.75
N LEU A 43 -11.16 -8.16 9.52
CA LEU A 43 -11.12 -8.11 10.98
C LEU A 43 -9.97 -7.23 11.48
N LYS A 44 -8.75 -7.48 11.00
CA LYS A 44 -7.56 -6.71 11.38
C LYS A 44 -7.67 -5.24 10.99
N ALA A 45 -8.31 -4.92 9.86
CA ALA A 45 -8.56 -3.56 9.41
C ALA A 45 -9.57 -2.84 10.35
N LEU A 46 -10.68 -3.50 10.70
CA LEU A 46 -11.67 -2.94 11.63
C LEU A 46 -11.10 -2.72 13.04
N GLU A 47 -10.30 -3.65 13.56
CA GLU A 47 -9.59 -3.50 14.84
C GLU A 47 -8.59 -2.34 14.85
N ARG A 48 -8.10 -1.95 13.66
CA ARG A 48 -7.20 -0.82 13.45
C ARG A 48 -7.93 0.47 13.09
N GLY A 49 -9.26 0.47 13.09
CA GLY A 49 -10.06 1.64 12.76
C GLY A 49 -9.97 2.06 11.30
N SER A 50 -9.52 1.17 10.40
CA SER A 50 -9.55 1.42 8.96
C SER A 50 -10.98 1.67 8.49
N LEU A 51 -11.14 2.47 7.44
CA LEU A 51 -12.44 2.69 6.80
C LEU A 51 -12.61 1.68 5.68
N LEU A 52 -13.72 0.94 5.68
CA LEU A 52 -13.98 -0.09 4.69
C LEU A 52 -15.24 0.28 3.90
N GLY A 53 -15.12 0.30 2.58
CA GLY A 53 -16.22 0.50 1.65
C GLY A 53 -16.37 -0.71 0.73
N CYS A 54 -17.59 -1.01 0.31
CA CYS A 54 -17.85 -2.04 -0.69
C CYS A 54 -18.91 -1.58 -1.69
N SER A 55 -18.91 -2.19 -2.86
CA SER A 55 -19.88 -1.86 -3.91
C SER A 55 -20.20 -3.08 -4.77
N ILE A 56 -21.28 -2.92 -5.55
CA ILE A 56 -21.74 -3.89 -6.53
C ILE A 56 -21.59 -3.24 -7.91
N ASP A 57 -20.77 -3.83 -8.78
CA ASP A 57 -20.54 -3.32 -10.13
C ASP A 57 -21.82 -3.40 -10.96
N ILE A 58 -22.01 -2.38 -11.79
CA ILE A 58 -23.09 -2.33 -12.77
C ILE A 58 -22.62 -2.91 -14.10
N THR A 59 -23.50 -3.67 -14.77
CA THR A 59 -23.25 -4.22 -16.11
C THR A 59 -23.67 -3.26 -17.22
N SER A 60 -24.55 -2.32 -16.92
CA SER A 60 -25.09 -1.32 -17.83
C SER A 60 -25.38 -0.02 -17.08
N ALA A 61 -25.38 1.11 -17.77
CA ALA A 61 -25.79 2.40 -17.18
C ALA A 61 -27.23 2.39 -16.64
N PHE A 62 -28.09 1.53 -17.20
CA PHE A 62 -29.46 1.31 -16.70
C PHE A 62 -29.52 0.59 -15.34
N ASP A 63 -28.43 -0.07 -14.93
CA ASP A 63 -28.35 -0.75 -13.63
C ASP A 63 -27.85 0.20 -12.51
N MET A 64 -27.54 1.46 -12.83
CA MET A 64 -27.08 2.43 -11.84
C MET A 64 -28.19 2.70 -10.82
N GLU A 65 -27.87 2.52 -9.54
CA GLU A 65 -28.81 2.60 -8.41
C GLU A 65 -29.99 1.62 -8.49
N ALA A 66 -29.90 0.59 -9.33
CA ALA A 66 -30.94 -0.43 -9.42
C ALA A 66 -30.97 -1.29 -8.14
N VAL A 67 -32.16 -1.44 -7.57
CA VAL A 67 -32.41 -2.27 -6.39
C VAL A 67 -32.64 -3.72 -6.81
N THR A 68 -31.84 -4.64 -6.26
CA THR A 68 -31.98 -6.08 -6.46
C THR A 68 -33.19 -6.63 -5.71
N PHE A 69 -33.62 -7.86 -6.05
CA PHE A 69 -34.71 -8.54 -5.33
C PHE A 69 -34.43 -8.76 -3.83
N LYS A 70 -33.15 -8.77 -3.42
CA LYS A 70 -32.72 -8.87 -2.01
C LYS A 70 -32.51 -7.50 -1.36
N LYS A 71 -33.02 -6.42 -1.98
CA LYS A 71 -32.92 -5.03 -1.53
C LYS A 71 -31.48 -4.50 -1.38
N LEU A 72 -30.54 -5.01 -2.19
CA LEU A 72 -29.22 -4.39 -2.35
C LEU A 72 -29.23 -3.47 -3.57
N VAL A 73 -28.58 -2.31 -3.46
CA VAL A 73 -28.50 -1.28 -4.52
C VAL A 73 -27.19 -1.45 -5.31
N LYS A 74 -27.29 -1.55 -6.64
CA LYS A 74 -26.12 -1.64 -7.52
C LYS A 74 -25.53 -0.27 -7.85
N GLY A 75 -24.23 -0.22 -8.13
CA GLY A 75 -23.53 1.03 -8.45
C GLY A 75 -23.45 2.02 -7.28
N HIS A 76 -23.71 1.53 -6.06
CA HIS A 76 -23.79 2.31 -4.83
C HIS A 76 -22.71 1.86 -3.84
N ALA A 77 -22.24 2.80 -3.02
CA ALA A 77 -21.23 2.55 -2.01
C ALA A 77 -21.88 2.19 -0.67
N TYR A 78 -21.49 1.05 -0.11
CA TYR A 78 -21.82 0.60 1.24
C TYR A 78 -20.59 0.73 2.14
N SER A 79 -20.80 0.89 3.44
CA SER A 79 -19.71 0.84 4.43
C SER A 79 -19.71 -0.48 5.16
N VAL A 80 -18.55 -1.11 5.34
CA VAL A 80 -18.40 -2.26 6.24
C VAL A 80 -18.10 -1.72 7.64
N THR A 81 -19.00 -1.94 8.59
CA THR A 81 -18.95 -1.34 9.93
C THR A 81 -18.64 -2.37 11.03
N GLY A 82 -18.55 -3.65 10.68
CA GLY A 82 -18.25 -4.71 11.64
C GLY A 82 -18.02 -6.05 10.97
N ALA A 83 -17.30 -6.93 11.66
CA ALA A 83 -17.16 -8.33 11.31
C ALA A 83 -17.06 -9.12 12.62
N LYS A 84 -17.73 -10.27 12.68
CA LYS A 84 -17.73 -11.12 13.86
C LYS A 84 -17.86 -12.59 13.47
N GLN A 85 -16.98 -13.40 14.03
CA GLN A 85 -17.10 -14.85 13.97
C GLN A 85 -17.96 -15.35 15.14
N ILE A 86 -18.94 -16.19 14.84
CA ILE A 86 -19.88 -16.75 15.82
C ILE A 86 -19.92 -18.27 15.71
N ASN A 87 -20.25 -18.95 16.80
CA ASN A 87 -20.60 -20.37 16.76
C ASN A 87 -22.08 -20.50 16.41
N TYR A 88 -22.37 -21.08 15.25
CA TYR A 88 -23.73 -21.34 14.78
C TYR A 88 -23.89 -22.84 14.55
N ARG A 89 -24.73 -23.49 15.39
CA ARG A 89 -25.01 -24.93 15.32
C ARG A 89 -23.75 -25.82 15.33
N GLY A 90 -22.74 -25.45 16.11
CA GLY A 90 -21.48 -26.19 16.23
C GLY A 90 -20.47 -25.90 15.13
N GLN A 91 -20.76 -24.94 14.24
CA GLN A 91 -19.85 -24.51 13.18
C GLN A 91 -19.46 -23.04 13.36
N SER A 92 -18.21 -22.73 13.05
CA SER A 92 -17.73 -21.35 13.00
C SER A 92 -18.29 -20.63 11.76
N LEU A 93 -19.00 -19.53 11.97
CA LEU A 93 -19.61 -18.72 10.92
C LEU A 93 -19.10 -17.27 11.00
N GLY A 94 -18.49 -16.80 9.91
CA GLY A 94 -18.11 -15.40 9.75
C GLY A 94 -19.30 -14.55 9.32
N LEU A 95 -19.69 -13.58 10.15
CA LEU A 95 -20.65 -12.54 9.81
C LEU A 95 -19.93 -11.22 9.49
N ILE A 96 -20.54 -10.43 8.60
CA ILE A 96 -20.12 -9.09 8.25
C ILE A 96 -21.30 -8.14 8.39
N ARG A 97 -21.06 -6.97 9.01
CA ARG A 97 -22.04 -5.91 9.18
C ARG A 97 -21.74 -4.81 8.18
N MET A 98 -22.77 -4.39 7.47
CA MET A 98 -22.69 -3.34 6.48
C MET A 98 -23.71 -2.26 6.77
N ARG A 99 -23.48 -1.08 6.20
CA ARG A 99 -24.36 0.08 6.29
C ARG A 99 -24.63 0.66 4.91
N ASN A 100 -25.90 0.82 4.58
CA ASN A 100 -26.34 1.68 3.49
C ASN A 100 -26.30 3.16 3.95
N PRO A 101 -25.49 4.04 3.32
CA PRO A 101 -25.46 5.45 3.67
C PRO A 101 -26.79 6.21 3.54
N TRP A 102 -27.73 5.71 2.73
CA TRP A 102 -29.08 6.29 2.64
C TRP A 102 -29.91 6.10 3.91
N GLY A 103 -29.52 5.17 4.79
CA GLY A 103 -30.23 4.87 6.03
C GLY A 103 -31.55 4.14 5.81
N GLU A 104 -31.84 3.71 4.58
CA GLU A 104 -33.04 2.98 4.19
C GLU A 104 -32.67 1.84 3.24
N VAL A 105 -33.60 0.89 3.03
CA VAL A 105 -33.44 -0.27 2.14
C VAL A 105 -32.34 -1.22 2.61
N GLU A 106 -32.75 -2.18 3.45
CA GLU A 106 -31.87 -3.18 4.07
C GLU A 106 -32.01 -4.58 3.42
N TRP A 107 -30.95 -5.36 3.56
CA TRP A 107 -30.87 -6.76 3.13
C TRP A 107 -32.02 -7.62 3.68
N THR A 108 -32.63 -8.43 2.82
CA THR A 108 -33.76 -9.32 3.19
C THR A 108 -33.39 -10.80 3.22
N GLY A 109 -32.12 -11.15 3.06
CA GLY A 109 -31.66 -12.55 3.07
C GLY A 109 -31.30 -13.06 4.47
N PRO A 110 -30.56 -14.18 4.55
CA PRO A 110 -30.08 -14.74 5.82
C PRO A 110 -29.30 -13.70 6.63
N TRP A 111 -29.50 -13.70 7.95
CA TRP A 111 -28.91 -12.76 8.92
C TRP A 111 -29.39 -11.30 8.84
N SER A 112 -30.38 -11.01 7.98
CA SER A 112 -31.15 -9.76 8.09
C SER A 112 -31.80 -9.59 9.46
N ASP A 113 -32.26 -8.39 9.77
CA ASP A 113 -32.80 -8.04 11.08
C ASP A 113 -34.01 -8.88 11.53
N SER A 114 -34.79 -9.39 10.55
CA SER A 114 -35.95 -10.26 10.77
C SER A 114 -35.67 -11.75 10.52
N SER A 115 -34.42 -12.11 10.24
CA SER A 115 -34.00 -13.47 9.89
C SER A 115 -34.21 -14.45 11.06
N SER A 116 -34.76 -15.62 10.75
CA SER A 116 -35.00 -16.70 11.72
C SER A 116 -33.72 -17.32 12.27
N GLU A 117 -32.61 -17.14 11.56
CA GLU A 117 -31.28 -17.67 11.87
C GLU A 117 -30.78 -17.15 13.23
N TRP A 118 -31.17 -15.93 13.60
CA TRP A 118 -30.90 -15.35 14.92
C TRP A 118 -31.51 -16.13 16.09
N ASN A 119 -32.52 -16.98 15.86
CA ASN A 119 -33.13 -17.79 16.92
C ASN A 119 -32.23 -18.93 17.39
N ALA A 120 -31.24 -19.33 16.59
CA ALA A 120 -30.25 -20.34 16.95
C ALA A 120 -28.94 -19.74 17.49
N VAL A 121 -28.89 -18.42 17.69
CA VAL A 121 -27.77 -17.72 18.35
C VAL A 121 -28.12 -17.49 19.82
N GLU A 122 -27.12 -17.61 20.69
CA GLU A 122 -27.27 -17.32 22.12
C GLU A 122 -27.85 -15.91 22.35
N PRO A 123 -28.87 -15.74 23.21
CA PRO A 123 -29.54 -14.45 23.40
C PRO A 123 -28.60 -13.29 23.76
N ALA A 124 -27.57 -13.53 24.58
CA ALA A 124 -26.59 -12.51 24.97
C ALA A 124 -25.77 -12.02 23.75
N LEU A 125 -25.30 -12.95 22.91
CA LEU A 125 -24.57 -12.62 21.70
C LEU A 125 -25.48 -11.94 20.66
N ARG A 126 -26.72 -12.42 20.52
CA ARG A 126 -27.72 -11.77 19.65
C ARG A 126 -27.95 -10.32 20.08
N GLN A 127 -28.10 -10.05 21.38
CA GLN A 127 -28.28 -8.69 21.88
C GLN A 127 -27.07 -7.81 21.61
N GLN A 128 -25.85 -8.35 21.70
CA GLN A 128 -24.61 -7.64 21.37
C GLN A 128 -24.52 -7.29 19.87
N LEU A 129 -24.98 -8.19 18.99
CA LEU A 129 -24.95 -8.01 17.54
C LEU A 129 -26.17 -7.27 17.00
N MET A 130 -27.16 -6.99 17.85
CA MET A 130 -28.40 -6.36 17.42
C MET A 130 -28.12 -4.96 16.88
N VAL A 131 -28.59 -4.74 15.66
CA VAL A 131 -28.56 -3.45 14.97
C VAL A 131 -29.89 -2.74 15.23
N LYS A 132 -29.93 -1.40 15.15
CA LYS A 132 -31.20 -0.68 15.24
C LYS A 132 -31.93 -0.86 13.91
N MET A 133 -33.18 -1.30 13.98
CA MET A 133 -34.02 -1.40 12.79
C MET A 133 -34.15 -0.04 12.09
N GLU A 134 -34.04 -0.04 10.75
CA GLU A 134 -34.23 1.12 9.86
C GLU A 134 -33.16 2.23 9.98
N ASP A 135 -31.91 1.88 10.29
CA ASP A 135 -30.78 2.82 10.15
C ASP A 135 -29.87 2.50 8.95
N GLY A 136 -30.28 1.52 8.13
CA GLY A 136 -29.57 1.03 6.96
C GLY A 136 -28.42 0.08 7.30
N GLU A 137 -28.17 -0.24 8.58
CA GLU A 137 -27.23 -1.27 8.97
C GLU A 137 -27.88 -2.66 8.98
N PHE A 138 -27.13 -3.67 8.55
CA PHE A 138 -27.58 -5.05 8.57
C PHE A 138 -26.40 -6.02 8.61
N TRP A 139 -26.66 -7.24 9.07
CA TRP A 139 -25.70 -8.34 9.00
C TRP A 139 -25.98 -9.25 7.79
N MET A 140 -24.92 -9.86 7.28
CA MET A 140 -25.01 -10.98 6.36
C MET A 140 -23.87 -11.97 6.61
N SER A 141 -24.00 -13.18 6.08
CA SER A 141 -22.88 -14.13 6.10
C SER A 141 -21.75 -13.62 5.19
N PHE A 142 -20.50 -13.87 5.57
CA PHE A 142 -19.35 -13.52 4.72
C PHE A 142 -19.41 -14.22 3.35
N ARG A 143 -20.02 -15.41 3.30
CA ARG A 143 -20.24 -16.14 2.06
C ARG A 143 -21.21 -15.42 1.12
N ASP A 144 -22.29 -14.84 1.66
CA ASP A 144 -23.23 -14.07 0.85
C ASP A 144 -22.63 -12.73 0.44
N PHE A 145 -21.82 -12.10 1.31
CA PHE A 145 -21.05 -10.92 0.94
C PHE A 145 -20.19 -11.12 -0.31
N LEU A 146 -19.42 -12.22 -0.37
CA LEU A 146 -18.61 -12.56 -1.56
C LEU A 146 -19.44 -12.87 -2.82
N ARG A 147 -20.72 -13.24 -2.67
CA ARG A 147 -21.61 -13.56 -3.79
C ARG A 147 -22.29 -12.33 -4.35
N GLU A 148 -22.71 -11.42 -3.48
CA GLU A 148 -23.53 -10.27 -3.85
C GLU A 148 -22.68 -9.04 -4.20
N PHE A 149 -21.54 -8.85 -3.53
CA PHE A 149 -20.64 -7.71 -3.73
C PHE A 149 -19.49 -8.04 -4.69
N THR A 150 -18.99 -7.02 -5.37
CA THR A 150 -17.93 -7.18 -6.39
C THR A 150 -16.61 -6.59 -5.94
N ARG A 151 -16.64 -5.49 -5.17
CA ARG A 151 -15.43 -4.77 -4.76
C ARG A 151 -15.47 -4.44 -3.27
N LEU A 152 -14.32 -4.59 -2.63
CA LEU A 152 -14.03 -4.07 -1.30
C LEU A 152 -12.84 -3.11 -1.39
N GLU A 153 -12.96 -1.96 -0.76
CA GLU A 153 -11.91 -0.94 -0.63
C GLU A 153 -11.65 -0.71 0.86
N ILE A 154 -10.38 -0.71 1.25
CA ILE A 154 -9.95 -0.50 2.63
C ILE A 154 -9.01 0.70 2.65
N CYS A 155 -9.34 1.71 3.44
CA CYS A 155 -8.46 2.83 3.74
C CYS A 155 -7.82 2.64 5.12
N ASN A 156 -6.52 2.33 5.11
CA ASN A 156 -5.69 2.19 6.29
C ASN A 156 -5.21 3.56 6.74
N LEU A 157 -5.62 3.93 7.95
CA LEU A 157 -5.36 5.25 8.52
C LEU A 157 -3.98 5.34 9.14
N THR A 158 -3.37 6.52 9.08
CA THR A 158 -2.14 6.81 9.82
C THR A 158 -2.43 6.90 11.33
N PRO A 159 -1.42 6.65 12.18
CA PRO A 159 -1.54 6.80 13.64
C PRO A 159 -2.10 8.15 14.11
N ASP A 160 -1.89 9.21 13.30
CA ASP A 160 -2.31 10.59 13.59
C ASP A 160 -3.82 10.79 13.39
N ALA A 161 -4.42 10.10 12.41
CA ALA A 161 -5.86 10.13 12.17
C ALA A 161 -6.65 9.41 13.28
N LEU A 162 -6.02 8.45 13.98
CA LEU A 162 -6.61 7.69 15.07
C LEU A 162 -5.96 8.03 16.41
N GLN A 163 -6.38 9.16 17.01
CA GLN A 163 -5.91 9.55 18.36
C GLN A 163 -6.49 8.67 19.48
N SER A 164 -7.51 7.87 19.18
CA SER A 164 -8.14 6.95 20.12
C SER A 164 -7.24 5.75 20.45
N ARG A 165 -7.10 5.43 21.75
CA ARG A 165 -6.42 4.21 22.22
C ARG A 165 -7.23 2.92 22.00
N LYS A 166 -8.47 3.03 21.50
CA LYS A 166 -9.35 1.88 21.28
C LYS A 166 -8.88 0.98 20.13
N PHE A 167 -8.14 1.53 19.17
CA PHE A 167 -7.72 0.82 17.98
C PHE A 167 -6.25 0.45 18.03
N ARG A 168 -5.91 -0.73 17.50
CA ARG A 168 -4.52 -1.06 17.18
C ARG A 168 -4.02 -0.08 16.12
N LYS A 169 -2.73 0.26 16.12
CA LYS A 169 -2.15 1.23 15.18
C LYS A 169 -1.22 0.54 14.19
N TRP A 170 -1.22 1.01 12.96
CA TRP A 170 -0.20 0.65 11.97
C TRP A 170 1.14 1.27 12.35
N ASN A 171 2.23 0.54 12.13
CA ASN A 171 3.56 1.13 12.15
C ASN A 171 3.82 1.77 10.79
N THR A 172 3.89 3.11 10.76
CA THR A 172 3.99 3.87 9.51
C THR A 172 5.36 4.53 9.36
N ARG A 173 5.93 4.43 8.15
CA ARG A 173 7.13 5.13 7.71
C ARG A 173 6.90 5.74 6.34
N LEU A 174 7.43 6.94 6.12
CA LEU A 174 7.25 7.72 4.91
C LEU A 174 8.61 8.17 4.40
N TYR A 175 8.82 8.02 3.09
CA TYR A 175 10.01 8.45 2.38
C TYR A 175 9.62 9.32 1.20
N ASP A 176 10.27 10.47 1.09
CA ASP A 176 10.17 11.33 -0.07
C ASP A 176 11.30 10.98 -1.05
N GLY A 177 10.97 10.89 -2.34
CA GLY A 177 11.96 10.57 -3.35
C GLY A 177 11.69 11.26 -4.68
N THR A 178 12.67 11.22 -5.57
CA THR A 178 12.57 11.86 -6.89
C THR A 178 13.20 11.00 -7.99
N TRP A 179 12.53 10.96 -9.13
CA TRP A 179 13.08 10.50 -10.41
C TRP A 179 13.50 11.73 -11.23
N ARG A 180 14.77 11.76 -11.62
CA ARG A 180 15.39 12.83 -12.41
C ARG A 180 16.11 12.24 -13.62
N ARG A 181 15.93 12.86 -14.77
CA ARG A 181 16.48 12.36 -16.03
C ARG A 181 18.01 12.38 -15.97
N GLY A 182 18.64 11.28 -16.39
CA GLY A 182 20.09 11.14 -16.41
C GLY A 182 20.74 10.82 -15.05
N SER A 183 19.97 10.73 -13.96
CA SER A 183 20.48 10.33 -12.64
C SER A 183 19.65 9.22 -12.01
N THR A 184 18.43 9.50 -11.54
CA THR A 184 17.60 8.57 -10.74
C THR A 184 16.39 8.02 -11.49
N ALA A 185 16.09 8.49 -12.70
CA ALA A 185 14.97 8.01 -13.51
C ALA A 185 15.31 6.72 -14.29
N GLY A 186 15.46 5.62 -13.57
CA GLY A 186 15.99 4.35 -14.09
C GLY A 186 15.00 3.49 -14.89
N GLY A 187 13.69 3.74 -14.76
CA GLY A 187 12.65 2.87 -15.34
C GLY A 187 12.53 1.54 -14.59
N CYS A 188 11.64 0.65 -15.05
CA CYS A 188 11.35 -0.62 -14.37
C CYS A 188 12.38 -1.72 -14.68
N ARG A 189 12.19 -2.92 -14.11
CA ARG A 189 13.12 -4.06 -14.22
C ARG A 189 13.38 -4.54 -15.66
N ASN A 190 12.51 -4.17 -16.61
CA ASN A 190 12.69 -4.42 -18.04
C ASN A 190 13.88 -3.65 -18.63
N TYR A 191 14.37 -2.62 -17.93
CA TYR A 191 15.51 -1.78 -18.32
C TYR A 191 16.70 -2.02 -17.38
N PRO A 192 17.35 -3.20 -17.40
CA PRO A 192 18.39 -3.57 -16.43
C PRO A 192 19.61 -2.64 -16.45
N ALA A 193 19.89 -1.98 -17.58
CA ALA A 193 21.00 -1.03 -17.70
C ALA A 193 20.85 0.17 -16.76
N THR A 194 19.61 0.58 -16.46
CA THR A 194 19.29 1.80 -15.71
C THR A 194 18.45 1.53 -14.47
N PHE A 195 17.76 0.39 -14.34
CA PHE A 195 16.88 0.07 -13.20
C PHE A 195 17.53 0.29 -11.83
N TRP A 196 18.81 -0.06 -11.71
CA TRP A 196 19.57 0.02 -10.47
C TRP A 196 19.83 1.46 -10.00
N ILE A 197 19.66 2.49 -10.84
CA ILE A 197 19.88 3.90 -10.47
C ILE A 197 18.66 4.53 -9.78
N ASN A 198 17.50 3.86 -9.79
CA ASN A 198 16.33 4.33 -9.05
C ASN A 198 16.66 4.38 -7.54
N PRO A 199 16.00 5.27 -6.77
CA PRO A 199 16.14 5.28 -5.31
C PRO A 199 15.80 3.92 -4.71
N GLN A 200 16.47 3.56 -3.61
CA GLN A 200 16.34 2.26 -2.97
C GLN A 200 16.01 2.45 -1.48
N PHE A 201 15.13 1.60 -0.95
CA PHE A 201 14.71 1.66 0.45
C PHE A 201 14.77 0.27 1.07
N LYS A 202 15.37 0.14 2.25
CA LYS A 202 15.43 -1.12 2.98
C LYS A 202 14.26 -1.23 3.96
N ILE A 203 13.74 -2.44 4.09
CA ILE A 203 12.74 -2.85 5.07
C ILE A 203 13.27 -4.08 5.79
N GLN A 204 13.31 -4.02 7.11
CA GLN A 204 13.73 -5.08 8.01
C GLN A 204 12.50 -5.57 8.77
N LEU A 205 12.13 -6.83 8.51
CA LEU A 205 11.01 -7.52 9.12
C LEU A 205 11.53 -8.51 10.16
N GLU A 206 11.12 -8.37 11.42
CA GLU A 206 11.63 -9.19 12.52
C GLU A 206 10.51 -10.00 13.19
N GLU A 207 9.44 -9.30 13.59
CA GLU A 207 8.31 -9.90 14.29
C GLU A 207 7.23 -10.35 13.29
N VAL A 208 6.84 -11.62 13.37
CA VAL A 208 5.70 -12.18 12.62
C VAL A 208 4.36 -11.69 13.20
N ASP A 209 3.32 -11.72 12.37
CA ASP A 209 2.00 -11.25 12.80
C ASP A 209 1.37 -12.16 13.86
N ASP A 210 0.43 -11.60 14.62
CA ASP A 210 -0.46 -12.39 15.45
C ASP A 210 -1.48 -13.07 14.51
N ASP A 211 -1.25 -14.34 14.18
CA ASP A 211 -2.25 -15.18 13.54
C ASP A 211 -3.08 -15.81 14.68
N GLY A 212 -4.38 -15.48 14.77
CA GLY A 212 -5.28 -16.14 15.71
C GLY A 212 -5.35 -17.66 15.48
N ASP A 213 -5.91 -18.39 16.45
CA ASP A 213 -5.99 -19.87 16.56
C ASP A 213 -6.60 -20.66 15.37
N GLU A 214 -6.82 -20.07 14.20
CA GLU A 214 -7.35 -20.77 13.03
C GLU A 214 -6.24 -21.40 12.18
N GLY A 215 -5.76 -22.55 12.68
CA GLY A 215 -5.20 -23.66 11.91
C GLY A 215 -3.96 -23.31 11.08
N GLY A 216 -2.77 -23.70 11.56
CA GLY A 216 -1.44 -23.50 10.99
C GLY A 216 -1.16 -24.07 9.58
N TRP A 217 -2.05 -23.83 8.63
CA TRP A 217 -1.90 -24.10 7.20
C TRP A 217 -1.14 -22.99 6.47
N ARG A 218 -0.94 -21.84 7.12
CA ARG A 218 -0.25 -20.69 6.54
C ARG A 218 1.12 -20.51 7.18
N GLU A 219 2.12 -20.25 6.36
CA GLU A 219 3.46 -19.96 6.84
C GLU A 219 3.45 -18.65 7.67
N PRO A 220 4.11 -18.65 8.84
CA PRO A 220 4.31 -17.43 9.62
C PRO A 220 4.98 -16.35 8.76
N GLY A 221 4.50 -15.12 8.86
CA GLY A 221 5.05 -14.02 8.08
C GLY A 221 4.72 -12.67 8.67
N CYS A 222 5.43 -11.66 8.18
CA CYS A 222 5.29 -10.28 8.57
C CYS A 222 4.46 -9.55 7.51
N SER A 223 3.28 -9.04 7.89
CA SER A 223 2.42 -8.31 6.95
C SER A 223 2.75 -6.82 6.93
N PHE A 224 2.87 -6.30 5.71
CA PHE A 224 3.05 -4.88 5.47
C PHE A 224 2.40 -4.46 4.15
N LEU A 225 2.07 -3.19 4.04
CA LEU A 225 1.50 -2.54 2.88
C LEU A 225 2.51 -1.52 2.38
N LEU A 226 2.88 -1.63 1.11
CA LEU A 226 3.67 -0.62 0.40
C LEU A 226 2.74 0.21 -0.45
N ALA A 227 2.93 1.52 -0.40
CA ALA A 227 2.18 2.47 -1.22
C ALA A 227 3.13 3.50 -1.83
N LEU A 228 3.10 3.62 -3.15
CA LEU A 228 3.90 4.54 -3.93
C LEU A 228 2.97 5.58 -4.58
N MET A 229 3.08 6.84 -4.14
CA MET A 229 2.29 7.95 -4.66
C MET A 229 3.15 8.92 -5.46
N GLN A 230 2.72 9.30 -6.65
CA GLN A 230 3.34 10.39 -7.41
C GLN A 230 2.76 11.76 -7.03
N LYS A 231 3.64 12.74 -6.80
CA LYS A 231 3.27 14.08 -6.33
C LYS A 231 2.96 15.03 -7.49
N HIS A 232 2.17 16.05 -7.19
CA HIS A 232 1.96 17.27 -7.99
C HIS A 232 1.39 17.09 -9.42
N ARG A 233 1.21 15.87 -9.93
CA ARG A 233 0.72 15.58 -11.29
C ARG A 233 -0.61 16.24 -11.67
N ARG A 234 -1.56 16.34 -10.73
CA ARG A 234 -2.84 17.06 -10.98
C ARG A 234 -2.60 18.54 -11.37
N ARG A 235 -1.54 19.19 -10.88
CA ARG A 235 -1.16 20.55 -11.29
C ARG A 235 -0.52 20.58 -12.67
N GLU A 236 0.20 19.51 -13.02
CA GLU A 236 0.90 19.37 -14.30
C GLU A 236 -0.02 19.08 -15.49
N ARG A 237 -1.28 18.64 -15.24
CA ARG A 237 -2.30 18.48 -16.29
C ARG A 237 -2.53 19.74 -17.12
N ARG A 238 -2.35 20.92 -16.53
CA ARG A 238 -2.43 22.22 -17.25
C ARG A 238 -1.35 22.37 -18.34
N TYR A 239 -0.27 21.61 -18.24
CA TYR A 239 0.82 21.54 -19.22
C TYR A 239 0.74 20.28 -20.10
N GLY A 240 -0.40 19.58 -20.11
CA GLY A 240 -0.61 18.38 -20.92
C GLY A 240 0.11 17.12 -20.41
N LYS A 241 0.66 17.14 -19.18
CA LYS A 241 1.25 15.97 -18.54
C LYS A 241 0.21 15.25 -17.67
N ASP A 242 0.04 13.95 -17.90
CA ASP A 242 -0.83 13.11 -17.06
C ASP A 242 -0.02 12.29 -16.05
N MET A 243 -0.70 11.40 -15.32
CA MET A 243 -0.06 10.44 -14.42
C MET A 243 0.93 9.56 -15.18
N GLU A 244 2.13 9.39 -14.61
CA GLU A 244 3.08 8.41 -15.13
C GLU A 244 2.68 7.00 -14.68
N THR A 245 3.04 6.01 -15.49
CA THR A 245 2.89 4.61 -15.09
C THR A 245 3.96 4.29 -14.04
N ILE A 246 3.53 4.03 -12.81
CA ILE A 246 4.42 3.77 -11.66
C ILE A 246 4.21 2.37 -11.09
N GLY A 247 5.22 1.89 -10.37
CA GLY A 247 5.21 0.62 -9.66
C GLY A 247 6.49 0.44 -8.85
N PHE A 248 6.63 -0.71 -8.20
CA PHE A 248 7.82 -1.00 -7.41
C PHE A 248 8.13 -2.49 -7.39
N ALA A 249 9.38 -2.82 -7.11
CA ALA A 249 9.85 -4.20 -6.93
C ALA A 249 10.52 -4.36 -5.57
N VAL A 250 10.38 -5.54 -4.98
CA VAL A 250 10.93 -5.90 -3.67
C VAL A 250 11.87 -7.09 -3.84
N TYR A 251 13.11 -6.92 -3.40
CA TYR A 251 14.16 -7.94 -3.44
C TYR A 251 14.52 -8.37 -2.02
N GLU A 252 14.79 -9.65 -1.85
CA GLU A 252 15.27 -10.18 -0.58
C GLU A 252 16.79 -10.09 -0.52
N VAL A 253 17.34 -9.57 0.59
CA VAL A 253 18.78 -9.56 0.84
C VAL A 253 19.14 -10.87 1.53
N THR A 254 19.51 -11.87 0.74
CA THR A 254 19.82 -13.20 1.26
C THR A 254 21.24 -13.28 1.82
N ALA A 255 21.47 -14.25 2.72
CA ALA A 255 22.80 -14.59 3.22
C ALA A 255 23.80 -15.03 2.11
N ALA A 256 23.31 -15.38 0.92
CA ALA A 256 24.12 -15.65 -0.27
C ALA A 256 24.71 -14.37 -0.91
N SER A 257 24.25 -13.19 -0.48
CA SER A 257 24.86 -11.88 -0.76
C SER A 257 25.48 -11.28 0.52
N PRO A 258 26.46 -11.96 1.18
CA PRO A 258 27.00 -11.53 2.47
C PRO A 258 27.72 -10.17 2.40
N ALA A 259 28.09 -9.72 1.19
CA ALA A 259 28.64 -8.39 0.96
C ALA A 259 27.65 -7.26 1.24
N HIS A 260 26.34 -7.52 1.36
CA HIS A 260 25.29 -6.51 1.47
C HIS A 260 24.35 -6.70 2.69
N ALA A 261 24.31 -7.90 3.30
CA ALA A 261 23.51 -8.17 4.49
C ALA A 261 23.99 -7.32 5.69
N GLY A 262 23.04 -6.69 6.40
CA GLY A 262 23.32 -5.84 7.57
C GLY A 262 24.05 -4.53 7.26
N LYS A 263 24.30 -4.20 5.98
CA LYS A 263 24.84 -2.90 5.58
C LYS A 263 23.71 -1.88 5.47
N SER A 264 23.92 -0.73 6.08
CA SER A 264 23.08 0.46 5.96
C SER A 264 23.82 1.50 5.12
N GLY A 265 23.09 2.21 4.25
CA GLY A 265 23.64 3.29 3.41
C GLY A 265 24.59 2.81 2.31
N VAL A 266 24.17 1.80 1.54
CA VAL A 266 24.87 1.36 0.31
C VAL A 266 23.88 1.26 -0.83
N HIS A 267 24.14 1.96 -1.93
CA HIS A 267 23.30 1.90 -3.13
C HIS A 267 23.63 0.65 -3.96
N LEU A 268 22.71 -0.31 -4.05
CA LEU A 268 22.95 -1.56 -4.77
C LEU A 268 23.12 -1.30 -6.27
N LYS A 269 24.15 -1.93 -6.86
CA LYS A 269 24.51 -1.71 -8.26
C LYS A 269 23.85 -2.76 -9.16
N ARG A 270 24.02 -2.56 -10.47
CA ARG A 270 23.39 -3.37 -11.54
C ARG A 270 23.46 -4.88 -11.32
N ASP A 271 24.63 -5.40 -10.94
CA ASP A 271 24.88 -6.84 -10.90
C ASP A 271 24.02 -7.55 -9.84
N PHE A 272 23.67 -6.86 -8.74
CA PHE A 272 22.74 -7.38 -7.74
C PHE A 272 21.38 -7.70 -8.36
N PHE A 273 20.80 -6.77 -9.12
CA PHE A 273 19.47 -6.94 -9.72
C PHE A 273 19.46 -7.91 -10.91
N LEU A 274 20.61 -8.16 -11.51
CA LEU A 274 20.77 -9.20 -12.54
C LEU A 274 20.84 -10.60 -11.92
N ALA A 275 21.51 -10.74 -10.78
CA ALA A 275 21.69 -12.02 -10.09
C ALA A 275 20.48 -12.44 -9.25
N ASN A 276 19.68 -11.49 -8.75
CA ASN A 276 18.58 -11.75 -7.84
C ASN A 276 17.21 -11.55 -8.50
N ALA A 277 16.27 -12.46 -8.23
CA ALA A 277 14.88 -12.30 -8.61
C ALA A 277 14.13 -11.45 -7.57
N SER A 278 13.11 -10.70 -8.01
CA SER A 278 12.21 -9.99 -7.08
C SER A 278 11.39 -11.01 -6.29
N ARG A 279 11.38 -10.88 -4.96
CA ARG A 279 10.54 -11.67 -4.05
C ARG A 279 9.07 -11.25 -4.14
N ALA A 280 8.85 -9.95 -4.31
CA ALA A 280 7.53 -9.37 -4.49
C ALA A 280 7.62 -8.13 -5.39
N ARG A 281 6.48 -7.66 -5.89
CA ARG A 281 6.37 -6.46 -6.73
C ARG A 281 4.93 -5.95 -6.69
N SER A 282 4.71 -4.71 -7.08
CA SER A 282 3.36 -4.24 -7.39
C SER A 282 2.75 -5.14 -8.46
N GLU A 283 1.46 -5.48 -8.33
CA GLU A 283 0.80 -6.42 -9.26
C GLU A 283 0.89 -5.95 -10.70
N GLN A 284 0.73 -4.64 -10.90
CA GLN A 284 0.82 -3.97 -12.18
C GLN A 284 1.59 -2.66 -12.04
N PHE A 285 2.17 -2.23 -13.15
CA PHE A 285 2.58 -0.85 -13.34
C PHE A 285 1.39 -0.12 -13.94
N ILE A 286 0.86 0.88 -13.23
CA ILE A 286 -0.40 1.54 -13.60
C ILE A 286 -0.27 3.06 -13.48
N ASN A 287 -0.98 3.79 -14.33
CA ASN A 287 -1.02 5.25 -14.39
C ASN A 287 -2.03 5.85 -13.40
N LEU A 288 -1.96 5.41 -12.14
CA LEU A 288 -2.74 5.98 -11.04
C LEU A 288 -1.89 6.93 -10.19
N ARG A 289 -2.57 7.76 -9.40
CA ARG A 289 -1.89 8.64 -8.45
C ARG A 289 -1.07 7.85 -7.42
N GLU A 290 -1.62 6.75 -6.93
CA GLU A 290 -0.99 5.85 -5.98
C GLU A 290 -1.14 4.40 -6.45
N VAL A 291 -0.08 3.62 -6.23
CA VAL A 291 -0.08 2.17 -6.37
C VAL A 291 0.28 1.57 -5.02
N SER A 292 -0.62 0.76 -4.48
CA SER A 292 -0.43 0.09 -3.20
C SER A 292 -0.56 -1.43 -3.35
N THR A 293 0.18 -2.18 -2.55
CA THR A 293 0.07 -3.65 -2.53
C THR A 293 0.44 -4.18 -1.15
N ARG A 294 -0.40 -5.10 -0.65
CA ARG A 294 -0.19 -5.80 0.61
C ARG A 294 0.72 -7.00 0.38
N PHE A 295 1.72 -7.15 1.23
CA PHE A 295 2.62 -8.29 1.22
C PHE A 295 2.63 -8.97 2.58
N ARG A 296 2.90 -10.27 2.54
CA ARG A 296 3.27 -11.09 3.69
C ARG A 296 4.55 -11.81 3.31
N LEU A 297 5.67 -11.42 3.92
CA LEU A 297 6.99 -11.99 3.66
C LEU A 297 7.55 -12.58 4.96
N PRO A 298 8.43 -13.59 4.89
CA PRO A 298 9.10 -14.07 6.09
C PRO A 298 9.96 -12.97 6.73
N PRO A 299 10.37 -13.13 8.01
CA PRO A 299 11.34 -12.24 8.62
C PRO A 299 12.64 -12.18 7.81
N GLY A 300 13.17 -10.98 7.60
CA GLY A 300 14.33 -10.75 6.74
C GLY A 300 14.54 -9.28 6.35
N GLU A 301 15.62 -9.04 5.60
CA GLU A 301 15.92 -7.73 5.01
C GLU A 301 15.48 -7.70 3.54
N TYR A 302 14.77 -6.64 3.16
CA TYR A 302 14.21 -6.45 1.83
C TYR A 302 14.56 -5.08 1.28
N ILE A 303 14.77 -4.99 -0.04
CA ILE A 303 15.01 -3.74 -0.76
C ILE A 303 13.84 -3.45 -1.69
N VAL A 304 13.23 -2.29 -1.48
CA VAL A 304 12.16 -1.74 -2.32
C VAL A 304 12.77 -0.75 -3.30
N VAL A 305 12.48 -0.95 -4.58
CA VAL A 305 12.90 -0.06 -5.67
C VAL A 305 11.65 0.51 -6.34
N PRO A 306 11.20 1.72 -5.98
CA PRO A 306 10.13 2.42 -6.68
C PRO A 306 10.64 3.00 -8.00
N SER A 307 9.86 2.81 -9.07
CA SER A 307 10.22 3.34 -10.39
C SER A 307 8.98 3.72 -11.21
N THR A 308 9.21 4.54 -12.22
CA THR A 308 8.32 4.61 -13.38
C THR A 308 8.50 3.36 -14.25
N PHE A 309 7.56 3.10 -15.16
CA PHE A 309 7.69 2.01 -16.12
C PHE A 309 8.85 2.26 -17.09
N GLU A 310 8.79 3.38 -17.81
CA GLU A 310 9.85 3.80 -18.74
C GLU A 310 10.96 4.57 -18.00
N PRO A 311 12.23 4.48 -18.46
CA PRO A 311 13.31 5.32 -17.95
C PRO A 311 13.13 6.79 -18.39
N ASN A 312 13.90 7.69 -17.77
CA ASN A 312 13.94 9.13 -18.07
C ASN A 312 12.63 9.91 -17.80
N LYS A 313 11.64 9.28 -17.15
CA LYS A 313 10.45 9.98 -16.65
C LYS A 313 10.80 10.69 -15.35
N GLU A 314 10.49 11.97 -15.30
CA GLU A 314 10.77 12.80 -14.13
C GLU A 314 9.54 12.94 -13.27
N GLY A 315 9.70 12.87 -11.96
CA GLY A 315 8.62 13.05 -11.02
C GLY A 315 9.10 12.96 -9.58
N ASP A 316 8.30 13.50 -8.67
CA ASP A 316 8.52 13.35 -7.24
C ASP A 316 7.51 12.32 -6.71
N PHE A 317 7.91 11.55 -5.71
CA PHE A 317 7.06 10.52 -5.13
C PHE A 317 7.14 10.49 -3.60
N VAL A 318 6.16 9.81 -3.01
CA VAL A 318 6.15 9.38 -1.62
C VAL A 318 6.05 7.86 -1.60
N LEU A 319 6.98 7.20 -0.92
CA LEU A 319 6.87 5.78 -0.58
C LEU A 319 6.43 5.67 0.89
N ARG A 320 5.34 4.93 1.12
CA ARG A 320 4.78 4.71 2.46
C ARG A 320 4.80 3.23 2.78
N VAL A 321 5.25 2.91 4.00
CA VAL A 321 5.29 1.53 4.53
C VAL A 321 4.39 1.48 5.75
N PHE A 322 3.38 0.61 5.72
CA PHE A 322 2.49 0.34 6.85
C PHE A 322 2.68 -1.11 7.27
N SER A 323 3.21 -1.36 8.45
CA SER A 323 3.50 -2.71 8.96
C SER A 323 2.63 -3.03 10.19
N GLU A 324 2.19 -4.29 10.28
CA GLU A 324 1.38 -4.75 11.41
C GLU A 324 2.22 -4.76 12.70
N LYS A 325 3.41 -5.37 12.64
CA LYS A 325 4.43 -5.29 13.69
C LYS A 325 5.46 -4.22 13.36
N LYS A 326 6.33 -3.89 14.30
CA LYS A 326 7.38 -2.89 14.09
C LYS A 326 8.36 -3.41 13.03
N ALA A 327 8.58 -2.61 11.99
CA ALA A 327 9.59 -2.86 10.97
C ALA A 327 10.67 -1.77 11.01
N GLY A 328 11.93 -2.18 10.86
CA GLY A 328 13.03 -1.24 10.60
C GLY A 328 12.96 -0.78 9.15
N THR A 329 13.09 0.51 8.87
CA THR A 329 13.12 1.00 7.49
C THR A 329 14.17 2.08 7.33
N GLU A 330 14.88 2.11 6.21
CA GLU A 330 15.91 3.11 5.90
C GLU A 330 16.02 3.40 4.41
N GLU A 331 16.50 4.59 4.07
CA GLU A 331 16.88 4.94 2.70
C GLU A 331 18.28 4.37 2.40
N MET A 332 18.43 3.78 1.23
CA MET A 332 19.67 3.15 0.79
C MET A 332 20.35 4.05 -0.23
N ASP A 333 21.26 4.90 0.26
CA ASP A 333 22.11 5.75 -0.56
C ASP A 333 23.56 5.70 -0.03
N ASP A 334 24.51 5.97 -0.93
CA ASP A 334 25.92 6.03 -0.59
C ASP A 334 26.19 7.25 0.31
N LYS A 335 26.94 7.07 1.40
CA LYS A 335 27.34 8.21 2.25
C LYS A 335 28.17 9.20 1.43
N ILE A 336 27.93 10.49 1.61
CA ILE A 336 28.74 11.55 1.00
C ILE A 336 30.18 11.40 1.50
N GLN A 337 31.06 10.88 0.64
CA GLN A 337 32.45 10.64 0.95
C GLN A 337 33.31 11.07 -0.24
N ALA A 338 34.38 11.82 0.06
CA ALA A 338 35.41 12.16 -0.90
C ALA A 338 36.75 11.64 -0.36
N THR A 339 37.25 10.56 -0.96
CA THR A 339 38.62 10.11 -0.71
C THR A 339 39.51 10.74 -1.76
N LEU A 340 40.05 11.91 -1.43
CA LEU A 340 41.06 12.54 -2.28
C LEU A 340 42.41 11.88 -2.01
N PRO A 341 43.25 11.65 -3.03
CA PRO A 341 44.62 11.24 -2.78
C PRO A 341 45.28 12.29 -1.89
N ASP A 342 46.08 11.85 -0.92
CA ASP A 342 46.88 12.76 -0.12
C ASP A 342 47.67 13.67 -1.05
N GLU A 343 47.59 14.98 -0.80
CA GLU A 343 48.37 15.94 -1.56
C GLU A 343 49.85 15.57 -1.41
N LYS A 344 50.46 15.13 -2.51
CA LYS A 344 51.90 14.96 -2.56
C LYS A 344 52.53 16.35 -2.50
N VAL A 345 52.81 16.83 -1.29
CA VAL A 345 53.67 17.99 -1.08
C VAL A 345 55.06 17.61 -1.58
N LEU A 346 55.31 17.88 -2.86
CA LEU A 346 56.63 17.72 -3.45
C LEU A 346 57.55 18.73 -2.77
N SER A 347 58.66 18.26 -2.21
CA SER A 347 59.72 19.17 -1.78
C SER A 347 60.22 19.95 -3.00
N GLU A 348 60.72 21.18 -2.82
CA GLU A 348 61.25 21.96 -3.95
C GLU A 348 62.33 21.19 -4.75
N SER A 349 63.04 20.28 -4.10
CA SER A 349 64.04 19.41 -4.73
C SER A 349 63.46 18.40 -5.75
N GLN A 350 62.16 18.10 -5.66
CA GLN A 350 61.45 17.16 -6.54
C GLN A 350 60.66 17.86 -7.64
N ILE A 351 60.61 19.19 -7.63
CA ILE A 351 60.01 19.99 -8.70
C ILE A 351 61.06 20.14 -9.80
N ASP A 352 60.68 19.81 -11.03
CA ASP A 352 61.53 19.92 -12.22
C ASP A 352 62.08 21.35 -12.39
N ASP A 353 63.39 21.46 -12.66
CA ASP A 353 64.07 22.75 -12.75
C ASP A 353 63.62 23.57 -13.95
N ASN A 354 63.20 22.91 -15.04
CA ASN A 354 62.56 23.60 -16.17
C ASN A 354 61.24 24.24 -15.74
N PHE A 355 60.42 23.54 -14.94
CA PHE A 355 59.17 24.07 -14.40
C PHE A 355 59.42 25.28 -13.48
N LYS A 356 60.45 25.22 -12.61
CA LYS A 356 60.87 26.35 -11.75
C LYS A 356 61.31 27.57 -12.57
N GLN A 357 62.08 27.35 -13.64
CA GLN A 357 62.53 28.43 -14.53
C GLN A 357 61.36 29.05 -15.29
N LEU A 358 60.38 28.26 -15.71
CA LEU A 358 59.19 28.73 -16.40
C LEU A 358 58.32 29.61 -15.50
N PHE A 359 58.18 29.24 -14.21
CA PHE A 359 57.47 30.02 -13.21
C PHE A 359 58.20 31.34 -12.91
N LYS A 360 59.54 31.31 -12.74
CA LYS A 360 60.36 32.51 -12.56
C LYS A 360 60.30 33.49 -13.74
N ARG A 361 60.11 32.99 -14.96
CA ARG A 361 59.96 33.84 -16.17
C ARG A 361 58.59 34.51 -16.31
N ARG A 362 57.54 33.98 -15.65
CA ARG A 362 56.18 34.52 -15.74
C ARG A 362 55.76 35.33 -14.51
N GLY A 363 56.47 35.22 -13.40
CA GLY A 363 56.22 35.96 -12.16
C GLY A 363 57.21 37.10 -11.88
N GLY A 364 58.05 37.48 -12.85
CA GLY A 364 59.00 38.58 -12.78
C GLY A 364 58.56 39.77 -13.62
#